data_AF-A0A438ITF6-F1
#
_entry.id   AF-A0A438ITF6-F1
#
_cell.length_a   1.000
_cell.length_b   1.000
_cell.length_c   1.000
_cell.angle_alpha   90.00
_cell.angle_beta   90.00
_cell.angle_gamma   90.00
#
_symmetry.space_group_name_H-M   'P 1'
#
loop_
_entity.id
_entity.type
_entity.pdbx_description
1 polymer ?
#
loop_
_entity_poly.entity_id
_entity_poly.type
_entity_poly.pdbx_seq_one_letter_code
_entity_poly.pdbx_strand_id
1 'polypeptide(L)'
;MATLLDRLKDSLALTLDHFYPLAGRLATKKEDNPPSYVVFVDCNNSPRAKLIHAAADMTISDILSPIYVPQVIQSFFYHDWVINHDGHTLSLLSIQVTELVDGIFIGCSINHSMVDGTSFWHFFNAWSEVFTAQEKNSSISLSRPPILKRWFPDGYGPIINLPFTHHDEFISRFEAPVLRERISTSH
;
A
#
# COMPACT_ATOMS: atom_id res chain seq x y z
N MET A 1 12.68 -0.30 26.41
CA MET A 1 12.51 -1.49 25.54
C MET A 1 11.41 -1.13 24.56
N ALA A 2 11.71 -1.01 23.27
CA ALA A 2 10.73 -0.57 22.28
C ALA A 2 9.65 -1.63 22.09
N THR A 3 8.37 -1.22 21.99
CA THR A 3 7.28 -2.16 21.75
C THR A 3 7.39 -2.73 20.32
N LEU A 4 6.71 -3.85 20.04
CA LEU A 4 6.62 -4.38 18.68
C LEU A 4 6.09 -3.31 17.70
N LEU A 5 5.10 -2.52 18.15
CA LEU A 5 4.50 -1.45 17.36
C LEU A 5 5.51 -0.35 17.03
N ASP A 6 6.32 0.07 18.00
CA ASP A 6 7.39 1.06 17.78
C ASP A 6 8.39 0.54 16.74
N ARG A 7 8.81 -0.72 16.87
CA ARG A 7 9.73 -1.35 15.91
C ARG A 7 9.13 -1.43 14.51
N LEU A 8 7.87 -1.79 14.37
CA LEU A 8 7.17 -1.86 13.08
C LEU A 8 7.08 -0.47 12.44
N LYS A 9 6.80 0.56 13.25
CA LYS A 9 6.74 1.95 12.80
C LYS A 9 8.10 2.46 12.33
N ASP A 10 9.15 2.20 13.11
CA ASP A 10 10.50 2.65 12.79
C ASP A 10 11.04 1.93 11.55
N SER A 11 10.86 0.61 11.45
CA SER A 11 11.27 -0.15 10.27
C SER A 11 10.51 0.30 9.03
N LEU A 12 9.20 0.56 9.14
CA LEU A 12 8.39 1.05 8.02
C LEU A 12 8.86 2.41 7.53
N ALA A 13 9.20 3.31 8.47
CA ALA A 13 9.73 4.64 8.12
C ALA A 13 11.03 4.52 7.32
N LEU A 14 11.97 3.67 7.76
CA LEU A 14 13.24 3.45 7.07
C LEU A 14 13.06 2.77 5.71
N THR A 15 12.16 1.79 5.61
CA THR A 15 11.83 1.18 4.31
C THR A 15 11.25 2.22 3.35
N LEU A 16 10.41 3.13 3.83
CA LEU A 16 9.83 4.18 3.00
C LEU A 16 10.85 5.21 2.52
N ASP A 17 12.03 5.35 3.12
CA ASP A 17 13.09 6.18 2.53
C ASP A 17 13.58 5.59 1.20
N HIS A 18 13.58 4.25 1.08
CA HIS A 18 13.87 3.57 -0.18
C HIS A 18 12.66 3.50 -1.12
N PHE A 19 11.45 3.38 -0.57
CA PHE A 19 10.18 3.27 -1.30
C PHE A 19 9.36 4.56 -1.22
N TYR A 20 10.01 5.72 -1.29
CA TYR A 20 9.39 7.02 -1.00
C TYR A 20 8.11 7.33 -1.80
N PRO A 21 7.90 6.86 -3.05
CA PRO A 21 6.64 7.12 -3.74
C PRO A 21 5.41 6.56 -3.02
N LEU A 22 5.55 5.48 -2.24
CA LEU A 22 4.45 4.91 -1.45
C LEU A 22 4.01 5.81 -0.28
N ALA A 23 4.86 6.75 0.14
CA ALA A 23 4.53 7.75 1.15
C ALA A 23 3.88 9.01 0.55
N GLY A 24 3.82 9.13 -0.78
CA GLY A 24 3.26 10.28 -1.49
C GLY A 24 1.73 10.30 -1.57
N ARG A 25 1.20 11.17 -2.43
CA ARG A 25 -0.20 11.21 -2.83
C ARG A 25 -0.31 11.33 -4.34
N LEU A 26 -1.43 10.90 -4.91
CA LEU A 26 -1.73 11.25 -6.30
C LEU A 26 -2.00 12.76 -6.38
N ALA A 27 -1.51 13.37 -7.44
CA ALA A 27 -1.80 14.73 -7.84
C ALA A 27 -2.12 14.73 -9.33
N THR A 28 -2.99 15.66 -9.73
CA THR A 28 -3.35 15.84 -11.13
C THR A 28 -2.90 17.22 -11.58
N LYS A 29 -2.16 17.28 -12.68
CA LYS A 29 -1.94 18.51 -13.44
C LYS A 29 -2.87 18.51 -14.65
N LYS A 30 -3.67 19.56 -14.77
CA LYS A 30 -4.54 19.78 -15.94
C LYS A 30 -4.11 21.05 -16.66
N GLU A 31 -4.13 21.02 -17.98
CA GLU A 31 -3.99 22.20 -18.84
C GLU A 31 -5.11 22.19 -19.88
N ASP A 32 -5.66 23.36 -20.21
CA ASP A 32 -6.79 23.45 -21.14
C ASP A 32 -6.34 23.66 -22.60
N ASN A 33 -5.16 24.24 -22.83
CA ASN A 33 -4.66 24.61 -24.16
C ASN A 33 -3.14 24.38 -24.29
N PRO A 34 -2.69 23.27 -24.90
CA PRO A 34 -3.49 22.13 -25.36
C PRO A 34 -4.07 21.31 -24.18
N PRO A 35 -5.22 20.63 -24.36
CA PRO A 35 -5.79 19.79 -23.30
C PRO A 35 -4.80 18.73 -22.82
N SER A 36 -4.49 18.74 -21.52
CA SER A 36 -3.71 17.69 -20.88
C SER A 36 -4.23 17.31 -19.50
N TYR A 37 -4.12 16.04 -19.20
CA TYR A 37 -4.50 15.43 -17.94
C TYR A 37 -3.40 14.44 -17.53
N VAL A 38 -2.62 14.84 -16.54
CA VAL A 38 -1.46 14.07 -16.07
C VAL A 38 -1.64 13.78 -14.60
N VAL A 39 -1.73 12.49 -14.25
CA VAL A 39 -1.69 12.02 -12.87
C VAL A 39 -0.27 11.62 -12.53
N PHE A 40 0.25 12.11 -11.41
CA PHE A 40 1.58 11.80 -10.92
C PHE A 40 1.56 11.65 -9.40
N VAL A 41 2.67 11.19 -8.83
CA VAL A 41 2.82 11.04 -7.37
C VAL A 41 3.56 12.25 -6.83
N ASP A 42 2.89 13.06 -6.03
CA ASP A 42 3.53 14.15 -5.28
C ASP A 42 4.14 13.60 -3.98
N CYS A 43 5.46 13.67 -3.91
CA CYS A 43 6.27 13.22 -2.79
C CYS A 43 6.75 14.38 -1.89
N ASN A 44 6.52 15.65 -2.27
CA ASN A 44 7.26 16.77 -1.68
C ASN A 44 6.62 17.40 -0.44
N ASN A 45 5.34 17.18 -0.14
CA ASN A 45 4.67 17.67 1.09
C ASN A 45 3.40 16.88 1.44
N SER A 46 3.36 15.60 1.09
CA SER A 46 2.19 14.74 1.28
C SER A 46 2.14 14.14 2.69
N PRO A 47 0.94 13.95 3.29
CA PRO A 47 0.80 13.14 4.49
C PRO A 47 1.37 11.74 4.23
N ARG A 48 2.18 11.21 5.15
CA ARG A 48 2.91 9.96 4.95
C ARG A 48 1.97 8.73 4.85
N ALA A 49 2.56 7.57 4.58
CA ALA A 49 1.88 6.29 4.73
C ALA A 49 1.26 6.16 6.14
N LYS A 50 0.14 5.45 6.24
CA LYS A 50 -0.54 5.25 7.53
C LYS A 50 -0.10 3.95 8.18
N LEU A 51 0.24 4.02 9.46
CA LEU A 51 0.32 2.86 10.33
C LEU A 51 -0.79 2.98 11.37
N ILE A 52 -1.67 2.00 11.41
CA ILE A 52 -2.85 1.96 12.27
C ILE A 52 -2.69 0.80 13.24
N HIS A 53 -3.03 1.04 14.49
CA HIS A 53 -3.07 0.01 15.52
C HIS A 53 -4.52 -0.21 15.96
N ALA A 54 -4.92 -1.46 16.04
CA ALA A 54 -6.25 -1.89 16.45
C ALA A 54 -6.14 -3.14 17.33
N ALA A 55 -7.23 -3.50 17.98
CA ALA A 55 -7.35 -4.75 18.73
C ALA A 55 -8.72 -5.38 18.44
N ALA A 56 -8.76 -6.70 18.41
CA ALA A 56 -9.98 -7.48 18.24
C ALA A 56 -9.99 -8.65 19.23
N ASP A 57 -11.15 -8.89 19.85
CA ASP A 57 -11.39 -10.07 20.70
C ASP A 57 -11.65 -11.29 19.81
N MET A 58 -10.60 -11.72 19.12
CA MET A 58 -10.57 -12.85 18.21
C MET A 58 -9.24 -13.58 18.35
N THR A 59 -9.24 -14.89 18.09
CA THR A 59 -8.04 -15.70 18.02
C THR A 59 -7.57 -15.88 16.57
N ILE A 60 -6.32 -16.31 16.37
CA ILE A 60 -5.82 -16.76 15.06
C ILE A 60 -6.70 -17.89 14.51
N SER A 61 -7.16 -18.79 15.39
CA SER A 61 -8.03 -19.90 15.01
C SER A 61 -9.35 -19.45 14.40
N ASP A 62 -9.93 -18.36 14.91
CA ASP A 62 -11.18 -17.79 14.38
C ASP A 62 -11.02 -17.26 12.95
N ILE A 63 -9.78 -16.94 12.53
CA ILE A 63 -9.45 -16.45 11.19
C ILE A 63 -9.14 -17.61 10.24
N LEU A 64 -8.32 -18.58 10.69
CA LEU A 64 -7.76 -19.62 9.81
C LEU A 64 -8.60 -20.89 9.72
N SER A 65 -9.41 -21.21 10.72
CA SER A 65 -10.20 -22.46 10.76
C SER A 65 -11.45 -22.45 9.88
N PRO A 66 -12.18 -21.32 9.72
CA PRO A 66 -13.36 -21.28 8.87
C PRO A 66 -13.07 -21.58 7.39
N ILE A 67 -14.03 -22.22 6.72
CA ILE A 67 -13.95 -22.49 5.27
C ILE A 67 -14.02 -21.19 4.47
N TYR A 68 -14.77 -20.20 4.97
CA TYR A 68 -14.94 -18.90 4.35
C TYR A 68 -14.26 -17.83 5.19
N VAL A 69 -13.71 -16.81 4.54
CA VAL A 69 -13.08 -15.68 5.24
C VAL A 69 -14.13 -14.99 6.12
N PRO A 70 -13.89 -14.83 7.43
CA PRO A 70 -14.80 -14.10 8.30
C PRO A 70 -14.94 -12.66 7.83
N GLN A 71 -16.18 -12.14 7.75
CA GLN A 71 -16.45 -10.81 7.20
C GLN A 71 -15.72 -9.68 7.96
N VAL A 72 -15.48 -9.88 9.27
CA VAL A 72 -14.71 -8.94 10.10
C VAL A 72 -13.29 -8.71 9.59
N ILE A 73 -12.69 -9.64 8.84
CA ILE A 73 -11.35 -9.48 8.25
C ILE A 73 -11.27 -8.30 7.30
N GLN A 74 -12.37 -7.91 6.64
CA GLN A 74 -12.40 -6.70 5.81
C GLN A 74 -12.07 -5.44 6.62
N SER A 75 -12.49 -5.38 7.89
CA SER A 75 -12.17 -4.27 8.80
C SER A 75 -10.71 -4.26 9.28
N PHE A 76 -9.94 -5.32 8.97
CA PHE A 76 -8.52 -5.39 9.30
C PHE A 76 -7.65 -4.68 8.25
N PHE A 77 -8.28 -4.09 7.21
CA PHE A 77 -7.65 -3.29 6.17
C PHE A 77 -8.26 -1.87 6.18
N TYR A 78 -7.40 -0.85 6.14
CA TYR A 78 -7.86 0.55 6.21
C TYR A 78 -8.53 1.04 4.93
N HIS A 79 -8.14 0.52 3.76
CA HIS A 79 -8.62 0.96 2.46
C HIS A 79 -9.64 -0.02 1.84
N ASP A 80 -10.59 -0.51 2.62
CA ASP A 80 -11.68 -1.30 2.06
C ASP A 80 -12.54 -0.44 1.11
N TRP A 81 -12.89 -0.97 -0.06
CA TRP A 81 -13.66 -0.29 -1.13
C TRP A 81 -13.07 0.99 -1.74
N VAL A 82 -11.77 1.23 -1.55
CA VAL A 82 -11.08 2.41 -2.09
C VAL A 82 -10.63 2.17 -3.54
N ILE A 83 -10.86 3.15 -4.42
CA ILE A 83 -10.37 3.09 -5.80
C ILE A 83 -9.04 3.86 -5.96
N ASN A 84 -8.31 3.60 -7.05
CA ASN A 84 -7.00 4.24 -7.28
C ASN A 84 -7.06 5.77 -7.18
N HIS A 85 -8.11 6.42 -7.70
CA HIS A 85 -8.20 7.88 -7.71
C HIS A 85 -8.39 8.49 -6.31
N ASP A 86 -8.91 7.74 -5.33
CA ASP A 86 -9.00 8.19 -3.94
C ASP A 86 -7.61 8.42 -3.32
N GLY A 87 -6.52 7.94 -3.96
CA GLY A 87 -5.13 8.24 -3.59
C GLY A 87 -4.73 9.73 -3.67
N HIS A 88 -5.60 10.60 -4.19
CA HIS A 88 -5.45 12.05 -4.06
C HIS A 88 -5.70 12.54 -2.63
N THR A 89 -6.59 11.86 -1.89
CA THR A 89 -7.00 12.23 -0.54
C THR A 89 -6.52 11.22 0.51
N LEU A 90 -6.56 9.93 0.17
CA LEU A 90 -6.18 8.82 1.03
C LEU A 90 -4.72 8.39 0.79
N SER A 91 -4.16 7.66 1.74
CA SER A 91 -2.78 7.17 1.67
C SER A 91 -2.56 6.15 0.56
N LEU A 92 -1.43 6.24 -0.14
CA LEU A 92 -1.06 5.25 -1.16
C LEU A 92 -0.65 3.91 -0.54
N LEU A 93 -0.20 3.93 0.71
CA LEU A 93 0.12 2.77 1.53
C LEU A 93 -0.50 2.93 2.92
N SER A 94 -1.18 1.89 3.39
CA SER A 94 -1.52 1.72 4.80
C SER A 94 -1.12 0.34 5.31
N ILE A 95 -0.61 0.32 6.53
CA ILE A 95 -0.39 -0.87 7.33
C ILE A 95 -1.32 -0.79 8.54
N GLN A 96 -2.09 -1.84 8.79
CA GLN A 96 -2.88 -1.98 10.01
C GLN A 96 -2.35 -3.18 10.81
N VAL A 97 -1.95 -2.94 12.04
CA VAL A 97 -1.55 -3.95 13.02
C VAL A 97 -2.72 -4.17 13.96
N THR A 98 -3.36 -5.33 13.87
CA THR A 98 -4.49 -5.70 14.73
C THR A 98 -4.02 -6.74 15.74
N GLU A 99 -4.04 -6.38 17.03
CA GLU A 99 -3.79 -7.32 18.13
C GLU A 99 -4.99 -8.27 18.27
N LEU A 100 -4.67 -9.55 18.36
CA LEU A 100 -5.60 -10.65 18.61
C LEU A 100 -5.33 -11.21 20.01
N VAL A 101 -6.24 -12.02 20.53
CA VAL A 101 -6.12 -12.65 21.85
C VAL A 101 -4.82 -13.45 21.98
N ASP A 102 -4.41 -14.11 20.90
CA ASP A 102 -3.26 -15.03 20.85
C ASP A 102 -2.25 -14.69 19.74
N GLY A 103 -2.31 -13.47 19.18
CA GLY A 103 -1.40 -13.09 18.09
C GLY A 103 -1.60 -11.70 17.50
N ILE A 104 -1.16 -11.52 16.27
CA ILE A 104 -1.31 -10.27 15.50
C ILE A 104 -1.75 -10.58 14.07
N PHE A 105 -2.53 -9.67 13.50
CA PHE A 105 -2.83 -9.63 12.07
C PHE A 105 -2.24 -8.34 11.48
N ILE A 106 -1.51 -8.46 10.37
CA ILE A 106 -0.96 -7.30 9.65
C ILE A 106 -1.70 -7.17 8.31
N GLY A 107 -2.62 -6.21 8.24
CA GLY A 107 -3.27 -5.80 7.00
C GLY A 107 -2.42 -4.80 6.24
N CYS A 108 -2.20 -5.05 4.95
CA CYS A 108 -1.49 -4.13 4.06
C CYS A 108 -2.39 -3.77 2.89
N SER A 109 -2.54 -2.47 2.62
CA SER A 109 -3.27 -1.97 1.45
C SER A 109 -2.39 -0.98 0.71
N ILE A 110 -2.18 -1.23 -0.58
CA ILE A 110 -1.41 -0.37 -1.48
C ILE A 110 -2.29 0.01 -2.66
N ASN A 111 -2.29 1.28 -3.03
CA ASN A 111 -2.95 1.75 -4.25
C ASN A 111 -2.39 1.01 -5.47
N HIS A 112 -3.26 0.35 -6.24
CA HIS A 112 -2.82 -0.56 -7.29
C HIS A 112 -2.18 0.18 -8.49
N SER A 113 -2.35 1.50 -8.60
CA SER A 113 -1.59 2.30 -9.59
C SER A 113 -0.10 2.37 -9.28
N MET A 114 0.32 2.02 -8.07
CA MET A 114 1.71 2.11 -7.60
C MET A 114 2.48 0.81 -7.80
N VAL A 115 1.80 -0.34 -7.73
CA VAL A 115 2.43 -1.65 -7.66
C VAL A 115 1.63 -2.69 -8.44
N ASP A 116 2.35 -3.65 -9.00
CA ASP A 116 1.85 -4.97 -9.36
C ASP A 116 2.10 -5.98 -8.23
N GLY A 117 1.69 -7.24 -8.41
CA GLY A 117 1.90 -8.28 -7.39
C GLY A 117 3.38 -8.51 -7.04
N THR A 118 4.29 -8.37 -8.01
CA THR A 118 5.73 -8.59 -7.78
C THR A 118 6.33 -7.47 -6.93
N SER A 119 6.02 -6.22 -7.28
CA SER A 119 6.50 -5.03 -6.56
C SER A 119 5.86 -4.87 -5.19
N PHE A 120 4.61 -5.33 -5.00
CA PHE A 120 3.99 -5.46 -3.69
C PHE A 120 4.82 -6.36 -2.76
N TRP A 121 5.13 -7.59 -3.21
CA TRP A 121 5.93 -8.52 -2.41
C TRP A 121 7.37 -8.04 -2.24
N HIS A 122 7.92 -7.34 -3.23
CA HIS A 122 9.23 -6.72 -3.10
C HIS A 122 9.27 -5.71 -1.95
N PHE A 123 8.28 -4.81 -1.86
CA PHE A 123 8.15 -3.88 -0.74
C PHE A 123 8.01 -4.63 0.59
N PHE A 124 7.12 -5.62 0.67
CA PHE A 124 6.86 -6.36 1.90
C PHE A 124 8.11 -7.11 2.41
N ASN A 125 8.87 -7.73 1.50
CA ASN A 125 10.13 -8.40 1.82
C ASN A 125 11.21 -7.41 2.26
N ALA A 126 11.32 -6.25 1.59
CA ALA A 126 12.25 -5.20 1.99
C ALA A 126 11.92 -4.66 3.39
N TRP A 127 10.65 -4.50 3.72
CA TRP A 127 10.22 -4.09 5.06
C TRP A 127 10.60 -5.10 6.14
N SER A 128 10.38 -6.40 5.87
CA SER A 128 10.79 -7.49 6.76
C SER A 128 12.31 -7.54 6.98
N GLU A 129 13.09 -7.32 5.91
CA GLU A 129 14.56 -7.24 5.98
C GLU A 129 15.02 -6.11 6.90
N VAL A 130 14.46 -4.90 6.74
CA VAL A 130 14.78 -3.73 7.58
C VAL A 130 14.38 -3.97 9.04
N PHE A 131 13.19 -4.52 9.30
CA PHE A 131 12.72 -4.84 10.65
C PHE A 131 13.66 -5.83 11.36
N THR A 132 14.18 -6.81 10.63
CA THR A 132 15.14 -7.80 11.16
C THR A 132 16.53 -7.21 11.37
N ALA A 133 16.99 -6.34 10.46
CA ALA A 133 18.31 -5.68 10.57
C ALA A 133 18.39 -4.76 11.79
N GLN A 134 17.31 -4.05 12.12
CA GLN A 134 17.20 -3.24 13.34
C GLN A 134 17.42 -4.06 14.61
N GLU A 135 16.89 -5.29 14.67
CA GLU A 135 17.09 -6.19 15.81
C GLU A 135 18.56 -6.56 16.02
N LYS A 136 19.29 -6.72 14.91
CA LYS A 136 20.69 -7.14 14.90
C LYS A 136 21.68 -5.98 14.99
N ASN A 137 21.22 -4.73 15.19
CA ASN A 137 22.05 -3.52 15.17
C ASN A 137 23.00 -3.45 13.95
N SER A 138 22.56 -3.99 12.82
CA SER A 138 23.37 -4.09 11.60
C SER A 138 23.12 -2.88 10.70
N SER A 139 24.07 -2.56 9.81
CA SER A 139 23.87 -1.50 8.81
C SER A 139 22.70 -1.87 7.90
N ILE A 140 21.73 -0.97 7.76
CA ILE A 140 20.54 -1.19 6.93
C ILE A 140 20.94 -0.98 5.46
N SER A 141 21.08 -2.08 4.72
CA SER A 141 21.28 -2.09 3.29
C SER A 141 20.34 -3.13 2.68
N LEU A 142 19.36 -2.68 1.90
CA LEU A 142 18.42 -3.59 1.23
C LEU A 142 19.16 -4.49 0.25
N SER A 143 18.92 -5.79 0.35
CA SER A 143 19.43 -6.80 -0.59
C SER A 143 19.03 -6.50 -2.05
N ARG A 144 17.82 -5.96 -2.24
CA ARG A 144 17.27 -5.58 -3.55
C ARG A 144 16.64 -4.19 -3.45
N PRO A 145 17.37 -3.10 -3.75
CA PRO A 145 16.78 -1.76 -3.74
C PRO A 145 15.71 -1.62 -4.85
N PRO A 146 14.66 -0.80 -4.65
CA PRO A 146 13.65 -0.55 -5.68
C PRO A 146 14.22 0.26 -6.85
N ILE A 147 13.76 -0.06 -8.05
CA ILE A 147 14.09 0.70 -9.26
C ILE A 147 13.02 1.78 -9.44
N LEU A 148 13.35 3.01 -9.05
CA LEU A 148 12.42 4.14 -9.10
C LEU A 148 12.52 4.98 -10.38
N LYS A 149 13.64 4.87 -11.09
CA LYS A 149 13.81 5.55 -12.39
C LYS A 149 13.12 4.71 -13.47
N ARG A 150 12.00 5.21 -13.96
CA ARG A 150 11.30 4.62 -15.08
C ARG A 150 12.11 4.85 -16.35
N TRP A 151 12.31 3.78 -17.12
CA TRP A 151 12.95 3.86 -18.42
C TRP A 151 11.90 4.25 -19.48
N PHE A 152 12.25 5.21 -20.33
CA PHE A 152 11.45 5.64 -21.47
C PHE A 152 12.35 5.62 -22.73
N PRO A 153 11.82 5.19 -23.89
CA PRO A 153 12.57 5.28 -25.15
C PRO A 153 12.94 6.74 -25.47
N ASP A 154 14.10 6.94 -26.12
CA ASP A 154 14.56 8.28 -26.50
C ASP A 154 13.53 9.00 -27.37
N GLY A 155 13.29 10.28 -27.06
CA GLY A 155 12.26 11.10 -27.73
C GLY A 155 10.85 10.97 -27.15
N TYR A 156 10.61 10.03 -26.24
CA TYR A 156 9.35 9.92 -25.49
C TYR A 156 9.56 10.45 -24.07
N GLY A 157 8.85 11.53 -23.72
CA GLY A 157 8.88 12.10 -22.38
C GLY A 157 8.21 11.17 -21.35
N PRO A 158 8.51 11.32 -20.05
CA PRO A 158 7.88 10.54 -19.00
C PRO A 158 6.39 10.87 -18.80
N ILE A 159 5.94 11.97 -19.40
CA ILE A 159 4.60 12.52 -19.26
C ILE A 159 3.69 11.85 -20.29
N ILE A 160 2.78 11.00 -19.80
CA ILE A 160 1.72 10.41 -20.59
C ILE A 160 0.47 11.26 -20.36
N ASN A 161 0.00 11.91 -21.42
CA ASN A 161 -1.27 12.62 -21.39
C ASN A 161 -2.41 11.60 -21.48
N LEU A 162 -3.31 11.60 -20.50
CA LEU A 162 -4.50 10.76 -20.56
C LEU A 162 -5.52 11.37 -21.54
N PRO A 163 -6.25 10.55 -22.31
CA PRO A 163 -7.23 11.03 -23.28
C PRO A 163 -8.55 11.47 -22.60
N PHE A 164 -8.46 12.23 -21.51
CA PHE A 164 -9.60 12.67 -20.69
C PHE A 164 -9.44 14.13 -20.29
N THR A 165 -10.55 14.82 -20.05
CA THR A 165 -10.57 16.22 -19.59
C THR A 165 -10.94 16.32 -18.09
N HIS A 166 -11.77 15.38 -17.62
CA HIS A 166 -12.22 15.27 -16.24
C HIS A 166 -12.10 13.84 -15.70
N HIS A 167 -11.97 13.69 -14.38
CA HIS A 167 -11.83 12.36 -13.78
C HIS A 167 -13.11 11.54 -13.82
N ASP A 168 -14.27 12.19 -13.86
CA ASP A 168 -15.57 11.52 -13.96
C ASP A 168 -15.71 10.70 -15.26
N GLU A 169 -14.86 10.95 -16.26
CA GLU A 169 -14.84 10.18 -17.50
C GLU A 169 -14.28 8.75 -17.34
N PHE A 170 -13.49 8.50 -16.29
CA PHE A 170 -12.82 7.21 -16.08
C PHE A 170 -12.89 6.67 -14.66
N ILE A 171 -13.43 7.45 -13.71
CA ILE A 171 -13.77 6.93 -12.38
C ILE A 171 -15.08 6.17 -12.47
N SER A 172 -15.02 4.88 -12.16
CA SER A 172 -16.21 4.08 -11.87
C SER A 172 -16.09 3.49 -10.47
N ARG A 173 -17.17 3.61 -9.69
CA ARG A 173 -17.30 2.89 -8.43
C ARG A 173 -18.11 1.64 -8.72
N PHE A 174 -17.45 0.50 -8.72
CA PHE A 174 -18.11 -0.78 -8.86
C PHE A 174 -18.44 -1.32 -7.47
N GLU A 175 -19.72 -1.54 -7.21
CA GLU A 175 -20.16 -2.29 -6.03
C GLU A 175 -20.19 -3.76 -6.40
N ALA A 176 -19.22 -4.51 -5.87
CA ALA A 176 -19.23 -5.95 -5.99
C ALA A 176 -20.43 -6.53 -5.21
N PRO A 177 -21.09 -7.57 -5.73
CA PRO A 177 -22.12 -8.29 -4.98
C PRO A 177 -21.53 -8.88 -3.70
N VAL A 178 -22.37 -9.19 -2.71
CA VAL A 178 -21.93 -9.85 -1.48
C VAL A 178 -21.44 -11.26 -1.83
N LEU A 179 -20.12 -11.43 -1.85
CA LEU A 179 -19.45 -12.71 -2.11
C LEU A 179 -18.95 -13.32 -0.80
N ARG A 180 -19.00 -14.66 -0.72
CA ARG A 180 -18.27 -15.40 0.31
C ARG A 180 -16.93 -15.82 -0.25
N GLU A 181 -15.87 -15.26 0.30
CA GLU A 181 -14.50 -15.54 -0.10
C GLU A 181 -13.99 -16.82 0.58
N ARG A 182 -13.19 -17.59 -0.14
CA ARG A 182 -12.49 -18.77 0.40
C ARG A 182 -11.04 -18.71 -0.02
N ILE A 183 -10.14 -18.85 0.94
CA ILE A 183 -8.71 -18.99 0.66
C ILE A 183 -8.44 -20.46 0.33
N SER A 184 -7.87 -20.71 -0.84
CA SER A 184 -7.41 -22.05 -1.23
C SER A 184 -5.90 -22.12 -1.01
N THR A 185 -5.47 -23.04 -0.14
CA THR A 185 -4.05 -23.34 0.05
C THR A 185 -3.61 -24.39 -0.97
N SER A 186 -2.56 -24.12 -1.74
CA SER A 186 -1.89 -25.16 -2.54
C SER A 186 -1.03 -26.03 -1.61
N HIS A 187 -1.23 -27.35 -1.65
CA HIS A 187 -0.35 -28.33 -1.02
C HIS A 187 0.81 -28.69 -1.95
#